data_AF-A0A953LP43-F1
#
_entry.id   AF-A0A953LP43-F1
#
_cell.length_a   1.000
_cell.length_b   1.000
_cell.length_c   1.000
_cell.angle_alpha   90.00
_cell.angle_beta   90.00
_cell.angle_gamma   90.00
#
_symmetry.space_group_name_H-M   'P 1'
#
loop_
_entity.id
_entity.type
_entity.pdbx_description
1 polymer ?
#
loop_
_entity_poly.entity_id
_entity_poly.type
_entity_poly.pdbx_seq_one_letter_code
_entity_poly.pdbx_strand_id
1 'polypeptide(L)'
;MQTSIATVSISGGLAEKLEAIAAAGFQGIEIFENDLLSFDGTPTDVGRRVRELGLKLVALQPFRDFEGMPDAQRERTFDRAERKFDVMQELGTDMLLVCSNVSPLSLGGVDRAAADFHELGERALKRGLRVGFEALAWGRHINDYRDAWEVVRRADHKAIGLVLDSFHTFACKTDLKPLRSISSDKIFLVQVADAPWLDMDVLSWSRHFRNFPGQGDLPLVDFMEAVQATNYAGPLSLEIFNDQFRAGSTRNVAIDGVRSLIYLLDQLREKTGKAESSLPSMPPRSRCLGMEFIEFAADDQSSAGLAKLFGALGFRNAGRHKSKQVTRWTQGGVNLVINSEKEGFAHSHYITHGTSVCALGLKVQNAAETLDRAKKLHDTPFRQAVGPGELEIPAVRGLGGSLIYFV
;
A
#
# COMPACT_ATOMS: atom_id res chain seq x y z
N MET A 1 -14.91 -3.70 1.36
CA MET A 1 -14.58 -2.26 1.35
C MET A 1 -14.13 -1.82 -0.05
N GLN A 2 -14.27 -0.55 -0.43
CA GLN A 2 -13.73 -0.03 -1.70
C GLN A 2 -12.24 0.31 -1.54
N THR A 3 -11.35 -0.26 -2.34
CA THR A 3 -9.91 -0.01 -2.22
C THR A 3 -9.47 1.27 -2.94
N SER A 4 -8.69 2.11 -2.25
CA SER A 4 -8.22 3.40 -2.75
C SER A 4 -6.76 3.67 -2.36
N ILE A 5 -6.20 4.72 -2.96
CA ILE A 5 -4.87 5.23 -2.61
C ILE A 5 -4.85 6.75 -2.82
N ALA A 6 -4.16 7.47 -1.94
CA ALA A 6 -3.91 8.89 -2.12
C ALA A 6 -2.79 9.12 -3.13
N THR A 7 -2.93 10.12 -4.02
CA THR A 7 -1.91 10.46 -5.03
C THR A 7 -0.56 10.84 -4.42
N VAL A 8 -0.53 11.27 -3.16
CA VAL A 8 0.70 11.57 -2.42
C VAL A 8 1.59 10.35 -2.19
N SER A 9 1.00 9.14 -2.21
CA SER A 9 1.68 7.86 -2.02
C SER A 9 2.53 7.43 -3.22
N ILE A 10 2.40 8.13 -4.35
CA ILE A 10 3.03 7.74 -5.60
C ILE A 10 3.81 8.94 -6.18
N SER A 11 4.96 8.66 -6.77
CA SER A 11 5.80 9.62 -7.50
C SER A 11 5.21 9.97 -8.87
N GLY A 12 5.85 10.89 -9.60
CA GLY A 12 5.49 11.25 -10.98
C GLY A 12 4.44 12.35 -11.09
N GLY A 13 4.06 12.67 -12.34
CA GLY A 13 3.02 13.66 -12.62
C GLY A 13 1.62 13.09 -12.40
N LEU A 14 0.62 13.94 -12.11
CA LEU A 14 -0.73 13.48 -11.76
C LEU A 14 -1.33 12.51 -12.81
N ALA A 15 -1.19 12.79 -14.10
CA ALA A 15 -1.69 11.90 -15.16
C ALA A 15 -1.08 10.49 -15.09
N GLU A 16 0.24 10.39 -14.88
CA GLU A 16 0.96 9.12 -14.76
C GLU A 16 0.51 8.35 -13.50
N LYS A 17 0.33 9.07 -12.38
CA LYS A 17 -0.21 8.48 -11.14
C LYS A 17 -1.59 7.87 -11.38
N LEU A 18 -2.50 8.61 -12.01
CA LEU A 18 -3.86 8.13 -12.29
C LEU A 18 -3.85 6.84 -13.13
N GLU A 19 -3.03 6.80 -14.18
CA GLU A 19 -2.90 5.64 -15.05
C GLU A 19 -2.30 4.43 -14.31
N ALA A 20 -1.26 4.64 -13.51
CA ALA A 20 -0.64 3.59 -12.71
C ALA A 20 -1.60 3.01 -11.66
N ILE A 21 -2.36 3.87 -10.98
CA ILE A 21 -3.36 3.49 -9.97
C ILE A 21 -4.48 2.65 -10.59
N ALA A 22 -5.02 3.10 -11.73
CA ALA A 22 -6.05 2.37 -12.46
C ALA A 22 -5.53 1.02 -12.96
N ALA A 23 -4.33 1.01 -13.57
CA ALA A 23 -3.72 -0.22 -14.09
C ALA A 23 -3.36 -1.23 -12.99
N ALA A 24 -3.03 -0.77 -11.78
CA ALA A 24 -2.77 -1.65 -10.64
C ALA A 24 -4.06 -2.32 -10.11
N GLY A 25 -5.24 -1.72 -10.34
CA GLY A 25 -6.53 -2.28 -9.95
C GLY A 25 -7.18 -1.63 -8.72
N PHE A 26 -6.77 -0.43 -8.34
CA PHE A 26 -7.52 0.35 -7.35
C PHE A 26 -8.91 0.74 -7.88
N GLN A 27 -9.86 0.91 -6.97
CA GLN A 27 -11.24 1.31 -7.30
C GLN A 27 -11.49 2.80 -7.05
N GLY A 28 -10.66 3.43 -6.23
CA GLY A 28 -10.78 4.83 -5.92
C GLY A 28 -9.44 5.52 -5.66
N ILE A 29 -9.50 6.83 -5.56
CA ILE A 29 -8.35 7.70 -5.38
C ILE A 29 -8.67 8.87 -4.49
N GLU A 30 -7.73 9.26 -3.65
CA GLU A 30 -7.75 10.57 -2.99
C GLU A 30 -6.82 11.52 -3.72
N ILE A 31 -7.31 12.70 -4.06
CA ILE A 31 -6.50 13.73 -4.70
C ILE A 31 -5.81 14.54 -3.62
N PHE A 32 -4.48 14.48 -3.61
CA PHE A 32 -3.65 15.38 -2.83
C PHE A 32 -3.58 16.74 -3.54
N GLU A 33 -3.99 17.81 -2.85
CA GLU A 33 -4.16 19.15 -3.43
C GLU A 33 -2.92 19.64 -4.19
N ASN A 34 -1.73 19.34 -3.69
CA ASN A 34 -0.48 19.76 -4.32
C ASN A 34 -0.29 19.18 -5.73
N ASP A 35 -0.87 18.02 -6.03
CA ASP A 35 -0.83 17.45 -7.39
C ASP A 35 -1.72 18.22 -8.37
N LEU A 36 -2.72 18.97 -7.90
CA LEU A 36 -3.52 19.86 -8.74
C LEU A 36 -2.72 21.10 -9.14
N LEU A 37 -1.85 21.59 -8.25
CA LEU A 37 -1.03 22.78 -8.50
C LEU A 37 0.02 22.57 -9.59
N SER A 38 0.47 21.32 -9.78
CA SER A 38 1.47 20.94 -10.77
C SER A 38 0.88 20.33 -12.04
N PHE A 39 -0.45 20.17 -12.11
CA PHE A 39 -1.13 19.60 -13.25
C PHE A 39 -1.42 20.68 -14.30
N ASP A 40 -1.06 20.40 -15.56
CA ASP A 40 -1.31 21.28 -16.70
C ASP A 40 -2.75 21.11 -17.21
N GLY A 41 -3.72 21.57 -16.40
CA GLY A 41 -5.14 21.49 -16.70
C GLY A 41 -6.03 21.95 -15.53
N THR A 42 -7.34 21.83 -15.71
CA THR A 42 -8.32 22.25 -14.69
C THR A 42 -8.72 21.10 -13.75
N PRO A 43 -9.28 21.39 -12.56
CA PRO A 43 -9.87 20.34 -11.72
C PRO A 43 -10.96 19.54 -12.44
N THR A 44 -11.72 20.15 -13.36
CA THR A 44 -12.68 19.46 -14.22
C THR A 44 -12.00 18.40 -15.11
N ASP A 45 -10.83 18.72 -15.67
CA ASP A 45 -10.05 17.79 -16.49
C ASP A 45 -9.57 16.59 -15.68
N VAL A 46 -9.08 16.82 -14.46
CA VAL A 46 -8.67 15.77 -13.53
C VAL A 46 -9.86 14.87 -13.19
N GLY A 47 -11.00 15.45 -12.81
CA GLY A 47 -12.22 14.71 -12.51
C GLY A 47 -12.68 13.83 -13.67
N ARG A 48 -12.65 14.37 -14.89
CA ARG A 48 -12.96 13.61 -16.11
C ARG A 48 -12.00 12.45 -16.31
N ARG A 49 -10.69 12.68 -16.17
CA ARG A 49 -9.66 11.64 -16.36
C ARG A 49 -9.82 10.49 -15.35
N VAL A 50 -10.09 10.81 -14.10
CA VAL A 50 -10.38 9.82 -13.04
C VAL A 50 -11.56 8.92 -13.45
N ARG A 51 -12.65 9.52 -13.94
CA ARG A 51 -13.84 8.77 -14.40
C ARG A 51 -13.58 7.93 -15.66
N GLU A 52 -12.83 8.46 -16.62
CA GLU A 52 -12.43 7.72 -17.84
C GLU A 52 -11.61 6.47 -17.53
N LEU A 53 -10.79 6.54 -16.47
CA LEU A 53 -10.00 5.42 -15.98
C LEU A 53 -10.79 4.45 -15.09
N GLY A 54 -12.10 4.68 -14.88
CA GLY A 54 -12.96 3.84 -14.06
C GLY A 54 -12.74 3.97 -12.55
N LEU A 55 -12.02 5.01 -12.11
CA LEU A 55 -11.76 5.27 -10.70
C LEU A 55 -12.84 6.16 -10.08
N LYS A 56 -13.11 5.96 -8.79
CA LYS A 56 -13.90 6.90 -7.98
C LYS A 56 -12.99 7.90 -7.29
N LEU A 57 -13.30 9.20 -7.38
CA LEU A 57 -12.66 10.19 -6.53
C LEU A 57 -13.28 10.12 -5.12
N VAL A 58 -12.50 9.68 -4.14
CA VAL A 58 -12.96 9.41 -2.78
C VAL A 58 -12.84 10.62 -1.88
N ALA A 59 -11.78 11.41 -2.04
CA ALA A 59 -11.51 12.58 -1.20
C ALA A 59 -10.70 13.63 -1.96
N LEU A 60 -10.94 14.91 -1.67
CA LEU A 60 -9.93 15.96 -1.84
C LEU A 60 -9.26 16.18 -0.48
N GLN A 61 -7.92 16.19 -0.46
CA GLN A 61 -7.16 16.34 0.78
C GLN A 61 -5.82 17.06 0.57
N PRO A 62 -5.22 17.65 1.61
CA PRO A 62 -5.79 17.92 2.92
C PRO A 62 -6.30 19.36 3.03
N PHE A 63 -7.32 19.59 3.84
CA PHE A 63 -7.68 20.92 4.34
C PHE A 63 -7.12 21.12 5.75
N ARG A 64 -6.18 22.05 5.90
CA ARG A 64 -5.41 22.24 7.15
C ARG A 64 -5.91 23.44 7.94
N ASP A 65 -5.74 23.42 9.26
CA ASP A 65 -5.91 24.56 10.16
C ASP A 65 -7.30 25.21 10.05
N PHE A 66 -8.33 24.45 10.43
CA PHE A 66 -9.73 24.89 10.36
C PHE A 66 -10.29 25.20 11.75
N GLU A 67 -10.40 24.19 12.60
CA GLU A 67 -11.16 24.27 13.85
C GLU A 67 -10.42 25.05 14.92
N GLY A 68 -11.17 25.75 15.77
CA GLY A 68 -10.61 26.43 16.94
C GLY A 68 -9.84 27.72 16.62
N MET A 69 -9.96 28.27 15.41
CA MET A 69 -9.30 29.54 15.07
C MET A 69 -9.93 30.73 15.82
N PRO A 70 -9.15 31.78 16.15
CA PRO A 70 -9.71 33.02 16.70
C PRO A 70 -10.60 33.73 15.68
N ASP A 71 -11.53 34.55 16.16
CA ASP A 71 -12.63 35.11 15.35
C ASP A 71 -12.15 35.81 14.06
N ALA A 72 -11.07 36.59 14.14
CA ALA A 72 -10.51 37.30 12.99
C ALA A 72 -9.99 36.37 11.86
N GLN A 73 -9.58 35.15 12.21
CA GLN A 73 -9.11 34.13 11.27
C GLN A 73 -10.20 33.13 10.91
N ARG A 74 -11.15 32.90 11.82
CA ARG A 74 -12.25 31.95 11.65
C ARG A 74 -13.01 32.21 10.35
N GLU A 75 -13.47 33.44 10.13
CA GLU A 75 -14.19 33.80 8.89
C GLU A 75 -13.38 33.46 7.62
N ARG A 76 -12.08 33.80 7.62
CA ARG A 76 -11.18 33.51 6.48
C ARG A 76 -11.03 32.01 6.22
N THR A 77 -11.03 31.19 7.29
CA THR A 77 -10.97 29.73 7.13
C THR A 77 -12.25 29.16 6.55
N PHE A 78 -13.41 29.70 6.89
CA PHE A 78 -14.69 29.34 6.27
C PHE A 78 -14.75 29.76 4.80
N ASP A 79 -14.29 30.97 4.45
CA ASP A 79 -14.19 31.39 3.05
C ASP A 79 -13.26 30.49 2.23
N ARG A 80 -12.16 30.02 2.85
CA ARG A 80 -11.25 29.06 2.21
C ARG A 80 -11.93 27.71 2.00
N ALA A 81 -12.77 27.26 2.94
CA ALA A 81 -13.53 26.02 2.79
C ALA A 81 -14.54 26.11 1.63
N GLU A 82 -15.25 27.23 1.48
CA GLU A 82 -16.15 27.45 0.34
C GLU A 82 -15.42 27.36 -1.00
N ARG A 83 -14.23 27.97 -1.11
CA ARG A 83 -13.40 27.83 -2.32
C ARG A 83 -12.95 26.39 -2.57
N LYS A 84 -12.76 25.58 -1.53
CA LYS A 84 -12.48 24.15 -1.69
C LYS A 84 -13.70 23.37 -2.14
N PHE A 85 -14.89 23.73 -1.68
CA PHE A 85 -16.13 23.16 -2.17
C PHE A 85 -16.34 23.44 -3.67
N ASP A 86 -15.93 24.61 -4.18
CA ASP A 86 -15.92 24.90 -5.62
C ASP A 86 -15.03 23.90 -6.38
N VAL A 87 -13.78 23.74 -5.93
CA VAL A 87 -12.82 22.80 -6.53
C VAL A 87 -13.31 21.35 -6.46
N MET A 88 -13.92 20.95 -5.35
CA MET A 88 -14.49 19.60 -5.20
C MET A 88 -15.61 19.33 -6.20
N GLN A 89 -16.47 20.31 -6.45
CA GLN A 89 -17.56 20.18 -7.42
C GLN A 89 -17.03 20.07 -8.85
N GLU A 90 -15.98 20.83 -9.20
CA GLU A 90 -15.31 20.69 -10.49
C GLU A 90 -14.66 19.30 -10.66
N LEU A 91 -13.96 18.83 -9.63
CA LEU A 91 -13.41 17.47 -9.61
C LEU A 91 -14.52 16.39 -9.69
N GLY A 92 -15.69 16.68 -9.12
CA GLY A 92 -16.77 15.72 -8.95
C GLY A 92 -16.56 14.76 -7.78
N THR A 93 -15.97 15.26 -6.68
CA THR A 93 -15.89 14.54 -5.39
C THR A 93 -16.85 15.15 -4.38
N ASP A 94 -17.33 14.32 -3.45
CA ASP A 94 -18.27 14.73 -2.40
C ASP A 94 -17.63 14.88 -1.02
N MET A 95 -16.34 14.55 -0.85
CA MET A 95 -15.72 14.52 0.48
C MET A 95 -14.42 15.34 0.55
N LEU A 96 -14.37 16.26 1.53
CA LEU A 96 -13.16 16.98 1.93
C LEU A 96 -12.57 16.33 3.18
N LEU A 97 -11.28 16.02 3.18
CA LEU A 97 -10.56 15.65 4.40
C LEU A 97 -10.03 16.91 5.07
N VAL A 98 -10.44 17.15 6.31
CA VAL A 98 -9.92 18.20 7.18
C VAL A 98 -9.06 17.55 8.24
N CYS A 99 -7.78 17.92 8.30
CA CYS A 99 -6.86 17.43 9.32
C CYS A 99 -6.80 18.41 10.50
N SER A 100 -6.67 17.87 11.72
CA SER A 100 -6.62 18.65 12.96
C SER A 100 -5.61 19.80 12.91
N ASN A 101 -6.01 20.93 13.47
CA ASN A 101 -5.29 22.18 13.44
C ASN A 101 -3.93 22.07 14.14
N VAL A 102 -2.88 22.55 13.47
CA VAL A 102 -1.50 22.59 13.99
C VAL A 102 -1.04 24.03 14.25
N SER A 103 -1.87 25.01 13.91
CA SER A 103 -1.56 26.42 14.09
C SER A 103 -1.36 26.78 15.56
N PRO A 104 -0.33 27.57 15.90
CA PRO A 104 -0.14 28.08 17.26
C PRO A 104 -1.25 29.05 17.68
N LEU A 105 -2.04 29.55 16.74
CA LEU A 105 -3.18 30.45 17.01
C LEU A 105 -4.45 29.69 17.43
N SER A 106 -4.51 28.37 17.25
CA SER A 106 -5.70 27.60 17.60
C SER A 106 -5.96 27.67 19.12
N LEU A 107 -7.20 27.98 19.49
CA LEU A 107 -7.65 28.19 20.87
C LEU A 107 -8.05 26.88 21.56
N GLY A 108 -8.26 25.80 20.81
CA GLY A 108 -8.68 24.51 21.33
C GLY A 108 -10.12 24.49 21.84
N GLY A 109 -10.46 23.41 22.55
CA GLY A 109 -11.80 23.17 23.11
C GLY A 109 -12.69 22.35 22.17
N VAL A 110 -13.11 21.18 22.66
CA VAL A 110 -13.94 20.22 21.91
C VAL A 110 -15.28 20.85 21.49
N ASP A 111 -15.94 21.60 22.36
CA ASP A 111 -17.23 22.25 22.02
C ASP A 111 -17.08 23.33 20.95
N ARG A 112 -15.97 24.07 20.95
CA ARG A 112 -15.66 25.06 19.91
C ARG A 112 -15.43 24.35 18.58
N ALA A 113 -14.59 23.32 18.57
CA ALA A 113 -14.34 22.53 17.37
C ALA A 113 -15.65 21.91 16.83
N ALA A 114 -16.49 21.38 17.71
CA ALA A 114 -17.79 20.82 17.35
C ALA A 114 -18.72 21.87 16.72
N ALA A 115 -18.79 23.08 17.27
CA ALA A 115 -19.56 24.18 16.69
C ALA A 115 -19.01 24.61 15.32
N ASP A 116 -17.68 24.68 15.16
CA ASP A 116 -17.05 24.99 13.87
C ASP A 116 -17.36 23.92 12.82
N PHE A 117 -17.27 22.64 13.17
CA PHE A 117 -17.61 21.54 12.28
C PHE A 117 -19.11 21.45 11.99
N HIS A 118 -19.98 21.77 12.95
CA HIS A 118 -21.42 21.84 12.70
C HIS A 118 -21.73 22.90 11.63
N GLU A 119 -21.20 24.11 11.77
CA GLU A 119 -21.39 25.19 10.78
C GLU A 119 -20.78 24.81 9.41
N LEU A 120 -19.61 24.18 9.40
CA LEU A 120 -19.00 23.68 8.15
C LEU A 120 -19.88 22.62 7.49
N GLY A 121 -20.49 21.75 8.31
CA GLY A 121 -21.42 20.72 7.89
C GLY A 121 -22.65 21.31 7.20
N GLU A 122 -23.25 22.34 7.78
CA GLU A 122 -24.39 23.05 7.19
C GLU A 122 -24.06 23.63 5.82
N ARG A 123 -22.85 24.21 5.66
CA ARG A 123 -22.36 24.75 4.38
C ARG A 123 -22.10 23.63 3.36
N ALA A 124 -21.41 22.57 3.77
CA ALA A 124 -21.11 21.41 2.92
C ALA A 124 -22.40 20.74 2.42
N LEU A 125 -23.37 20.54 3.31
CA LEU A 125 -24.62 19.85 3.00
C LEU A 125 -25.49 20.62 2.00
N LYS A 126 -25.54 21.96 2.09
CA LYS A 126 -26.23 22.80 1.09
C LYS A 126 -25.71 22.58 -0.33
N ARG A 127 -24.48 22.10 -0.46
CA ARG A 127 -23.78 21.82 -1.72
C ARG A 127 -23.73 20.32 -2.06
N GLY A 128 -24.35 19.46 -1.25
CA GLY A 128 -24.31 18.01 -1.40
C GLY A 128 -22.95 17.39 -1.04
N LEU A 129 -22.13 18.09 -0.26
CA LEU A 129 -20.78 17.68 0.13
C LEU A 129 -20.74 17.20 1.59
N ARG A 130 -19.65 16.53 1.92
CA ARG A 130 -19.33 15.94 3.22
C ARG A 130 -17.90 16.31 3.63
N VAL A 131 -17.65 16.30 4.93
CA VAL A 131 -16.35 16.59 5.52
C VAL A 131 -15.97 15.47 6.47
N GLY A 132 -14.79 14.91 6.26
CA GLY A 132 -14.16 13.97 7.16
C GLY A 132 -13.13 14.68 8.03
N PHE A 133 -13.18 14.48 9.35
CA PHE A 133 -12.22 15.02 10.29
C PHE A 133 -11.17 13.98 10.68
N GLU A 134 -9.89 14.30 10.48
CA GLU A 134 -8.74 13.45 10.79
C GLU A 134 -7.93 14.06 11.94
N ALA A 135 -7.59 13.27 12.96
CA ALA A 135 -6.66 13.68 14.01
C ALA A 135 -5.21 13.39 13.58
N LEU A 136 -4.40 14.43 13.38
CA LEU A 136 -2.96 14.29 13.17
C LEU A 136 -2.28 13.99 14.51
N ALA A 137 -1.31 13.08 14.52
CA ALA A 137 -0.56 12.75 15.74
C ALA A 137 0.17 13.95 16.40
N TRP A 138 0.39 15.03 15.64
CA TRP A 138 0.98 16.30 16.08
C TRP A 138 -0.03 17.46 16.08
N GLY A 139 -1.34 17.17 16.03
CA GLY A 139 -2.38 18.19 16.17
C GLY A 139 -2.22 18.98 17.47
N ARG A 140 -2.50 20.28 17.42
CA ARG A 140 -2.21 21.19 18.54
C ARG A 140 -3.02 20.86 19.79
N HIS A 141 -4.29 20.49 19.59
CA HIS A 141 -5.28 20.21 20.64
C HIS A 141 -5.99 18.87 20.45
N ILE A 142 -6.07 18.38 19.20
CA ILE A 142 -6.73 17.11 18.85
C ILE A 142 -5.71 16.30 18.09
N ASN A 143 -5.15 15.28 18.73
CA ASN A 143 -4.18 14.36 18.15
C ASN A 143 -4.52 12.89 18.39
N ASP A 144 -5.74 12.65 18.86
CA ASP A 144 -6.28 11.33 19.16
C ASP A 144 -7.62 11.18 18.44
N TYR A 145 -7.83 10.04 17.76
CA TYR A 145 -9.08 9.81 17.02
C TYR A 145 -10.31 9.84 17.93
N ARG A 146 -10.16 9.57 19.24
CA ARG A 146 -11.26 9.61 20.23
C ARG A 146 -11.73 11.04 20.48
N ASP A 147 -10.81 12.00 20.53
CA ASP A 147 -11.15 13.42 20.64
C ASP A 147 -11.78 13.93 19.34
N ALA A 148 -11.25 13.50 18.18
CA ALA A 148 -11.89 13.79 16.90
C ALA A 148 -13.29 13.20 16.80
N TRP A 149 -13.50 11.98 17.28
CA TRP A 149 -14.82 11.37 17.37
C TRP A 149 -15.74 12.17 18.29
N GLU A 150 -15.27 12.65 19.44
CA GLU A 150 -16.09 13.46 20.33
C GLU A 150 -16.50 14.79 19.69
N VAL A 151 -15.62 15.42 18.91
CA VAL A 151 -15.94 16.59 18.08
C VAL A 151 -17.03 16.26 17.06
N VAL A 152 -16.87 15.19 16.28
CA VAL A 152 -17.85 14.74 15.27
C VAL A 152 -19.20 14.42 15.91
N ARG A 153 -19.18 13.74 17.06
CA ARG A 153 -20.38 13.35 17.81
C ARG A 153 -21.13 14.57 18.34
N ARG A 154 -20.43 15.57 18.90
CA ARG A 154 -21.04 16.82 19.40
C ARG A 154 -21.46 17.77 18.29
N ALA A 155 -20.76 17.76 17.15
CA ALA A 155 -21.17 18.52 15.98
C ALA A 155 -22.53 18.02 15.46
N ASP A 156 -22.90 16.77 15.73
CA ASP A 156 -24.21 16.16 15.46
C ASP A 156 -24.77 16.51 14.07
N HIS A 157 -23.91 16.39 13.05
CA HIS A 157 -24.26 16.78 11.70
C HIS A 157 -24.00 15.65 10.71
N LYS A 158 -24.96 15.37 9.81
CA LYS A 158 -24.88 14.23 8.87
C LYS A 158 -23.81 14.35 7.80
N ALA A 159 -23.38 15.57 7.49
CA ALA A 159 -22.29 15.83 6.56
C ALA A 159 -20.90 15.84 7.23
N ILE A 160 -20.82 15.63 8.55
CA ILE A 160 -19.57 15.56 9.29
C ILE A 160 -19.35 14.13 9.77
N GLY A 161 -18.18 13.59 9.46
CA GLY A 161 -17.75 12.26 9.84
C GLY A 161 -16.27 12.24 10.21
N LEU A 162 -15.81 11.06 10.62
CA LEU A 162 -14.45 10.78 11.05
C LEU A 162 -13.65 10.18 9.88
N VAL A 163 -12.39 10.59 9.78
CA VAL A 163 -11.35 9.89 9.02
C VAL A 163 -10.43 9.22 10.03
N LEU A 164 -10.23 7.92 9.86
CA LEU A 164 -9.33 7.13 10.69
C LEU A 164 -8.04 6.88 9.93
N ASP A 165 -6.91 7.27 10.49
CA ASP A 165 -5.58 6.93 9.96
C ASP A 165 -4.85 6.00 10.96
N SER A 166 -4.35 4.87 10.46
CA SER A 166 -3.68 3.87 11.29
C SER A 166 -2.34 4.36 11.84
N PHE A 167 -1.56 5.10 11.06
CA PHE A 167 -0.28 5.64 11.51
C PHE A 167 -0.50 6.63 12.64
N HIS A 168 -1.42 7.58 12.51
CA HIS A 168 -1.70 8.56 13.56
C HIS A 168 -2.18 7.88 14.85
N THR A 169 -3.06 6.89 14.72
CA THR A 169 -3.54 6.09 15.86
C THR A 169 -2.40 5.39 16.60
N PHE A 170 -1.49 4.73 15.88
CA PHE A 170 -0.40 3.98 16.49
C PHE A 170 0.78 4.84 16.94
N ALA A 171 1.07 5.94 16.25
CA ALA A 171 2.11 6.88 16.64
C ALA A 171 1.82 7.51 18.01
N CYS A 172 0.54 7.77 18.31
CA CYS A 172 0.08 8.22 19.62
C CYS A 172 -0.14 7.07 20.63
N LYS A 173 0.06 5.81 20.23
CA LYS A 173 -0.21 4.61 21.03
C LYS A 173 -1.64 4.56 21.57
N THR A 174 -2.59 5.06 20.79
CA THR A 174 -3.99 5.16 21.19
C THR A 174 -4.65 3.79 21.22
N ASP A 175 -5.45 3.51 22.26
CA ASP A 175 -6.21 2.26 22.39
C ASP A 175 -7.26 2.14 21.27
N LEU A 176 -7.38 0.95 20.67
CA LEU A 176 -8.34 0.64 19.60
C LEU A 176 -9.71 0.21 20.12
N LYS A 177 -9.85 -0.14 21.41
CA LYS A 177 -11.13 -0.63 21.94
C LYS A 177 -12.30 0.33 21.72
N PRO A 178 -12.16 1.66 21.94
CA PRO A 178 -13.26 2.61 21.73
C PRO A 178 -13.75 2.67 20.28
N LEU A 179 -12.85 2.48 19.30
CA LEU A 179 -13.17 2.49 17.87
C LEU A 179 -14.33 1.54 17.53
N ARG A 180 -14.38 0.36 18.17
CA ARG A 180 -15.43 -0.66 17.96
C ARG A 180 -16.85 -0.18 18.23
N SER A 181 -17.02 0.91 18.99
CA SER A 181 -18.31 1.47 19.36
C SER A 181 -18.74 2.66 18.49
N ILE A 182 -17.87 3.13 17.59
CA ILE A 182 -18.18 4.22 16.68
C ILE A 182 -19.16 3.71 15.62
N SER A 183 -20.22 4.49 15.37
CA SER A 183 -21.21 4.15 14.36
C SER A 183 -20.58 4.18 12.96
N SER A 184 -20.81 3.13 12.17
CA SER A 184 -20.18 3.00 10.84
C SER A 184 -20.54 4.12 9.88
N ASP A 185 -21.74 4.70 9.98
CA ASP A 185 -22.18 5.84 9.15
C ASP A 185 -21.41 7.13 9.47
N LYS A 186 -20.74 7.20 10.63
CA LYS A 186 -19.89 8.32 11.02
C LYS A 186 -18.43 8.14 10.65
N ILE A 187 -18.03 6.98 10.16
CA ILE A 187 -16.69 6.77 9.60
C ILE A 187 -16.81 7.02 8.10
N PHE A 188 -16.18 8.06 7.57
CA PHE A 188 -16.28 8.41 6.16
C PHE A 188 -15.14 7.82 5.33
N LEU A 189 -13.95 7.69 5.91
CA LEU A 189 -12.75 7.18 5.26
C LEU A 189 -11.85 6.49 6.28
N VAL A 190 -11.22 5.39 5.87
CA VAL A 190 -10.15 4.74 6.62
C VAL A 190 -8.90 4.76 5.77
N GLN A 191 -7.87 5.46 6.24
CA GLN A 191 -6.53 5.47 5.67
C GLN A 191 -5.64 4.50 6.45
N VAL A 192 -4.90 3.68 5.72
CA VAL A 192 -3.97 2.72 6.27
C VAL A 192 -2.57 3.02 5.79
N ALA A 193 -1.70 3.19 6.77
CA ALA A 193 -0.27 3.34 6.63
C ALA A 193 0.43 2.49 7.70
N ASP A 194 1.37 1.67 7.25
CA ASP A 194 2.32 0.97 8.10
C ASP A 194 3.53 1.88 8.38
N ALA A 195 4.38 1.49 9.31
CA ALA A 195 5.69 2.11 9.54
C ALA A 195 6.56 1.21 10.45
N PRO A 196 7.90 1.26 10.33
CA PRO A 196 8.77 0.67 11.35
C PRO A 196 8.68 1.47 12.65
N TRP A 197 8.87 0.84 13.80
CA TRP A 197 8.96 1.57 15.07
C TRP A 197 10.28 2.36 15.14
N LEU A 198 10.19 3.68 15.06
CA LEU A 198 11.35 4.59 15.13
C LEU A 198 11.21 5.54 16.32
N ASP A 199 12.31 5.74 17.03
CA ASP A 199 12.41 6.73 18.09
C ASP A 199 12.84 8.09 17.50
N MET A 200 11.87 8.87 17.04
CA MET A 200 12.08 10.19 16.45
C MET A 200 10.83 11.07 16.53
N ASP A 201 10.96 12.33 16.12
CA ASP A 201 9.83 13.24 15.96
C ASP A 201 8.74 12.65 15.04
N VAL A 202 7.49 12.65 15.51
CA VAL A 202 6.36 11.99 14.84
C VAL A 202 6.04 12.58 13.47
N LEU A 203 6.23 13.90 13.29
CA LEU A 203 6.00 14.55 12.01
C LEU A 203 7.03 14.08 10.98
N SER A 204 8.30 14.03 11.39
CA SER A 204 9.39 13.52 10.57
C SER A 204 9.21 12.03 10.27
N TRP A 205 8.86 11.23 11.28
CA TRP A 205 8.54 9.81 11.11
C TRP A 205 7.45 9.61 10.05
N SER A 206 6.34 10.34 10.18
CA SER A 206 5.20 10.25 9.26
C SER A 206 5.54 10.68 7.84
N ARG A 207 6.43 11.66 7.64
CA ARG A 207 6.72 12.24 6.32
C ARG A 207 7.70 11.43 5.48
N HIS A 208 8.45 10.55 6.11
CA HIS A 208 9.60 9.89 5.50
C HIS A 208 9.53 8.36 5.55
N PHE A 209 8.83 7.77 6.52
CA PHE A 209 8.93 6.34 6.83
C PHE A 209 7.58 5.62 6.94
N ARG A 210 6.47 6.21 6.48
CA ARG A 210 5.25 5.42 6.26
C ARG A 210 5.52 4.38 5.18
N ASN A 211 4.93 3.20 5.29
CA ASN A 211 5.05 2.11 4.33
C ASN A 211 3.67 1.50 4.02
N PHE A 212 3.58 0.68 2.98
CA PHE A 212 2.38 -0.10 2.75
C PHE A 212 2.21 -1.21 3.81
N PRO A 213 0.98 -1.67 4.08
CA PRO A 213 0.72 -2.77 4.99
C PRO A 213 1.61 -4.01 4.80
N GLY A 214 2.26 -4.44 5.88
CA GLY A 214 3.17 -5.60 5.89
C GLY A 214 4.64 -5.26 5.59
N GLN A 215 4.95 -3.98 5.38
CA GLN A 215 6.31 -3.47 5.20
C GLN A 215 6.80 -2.65 6.42
N GLY A 216 5.98 -2.52 7.46
CA GLY A 216 6.37 -1.95 8.75
C GLY A 216 6.07 -2.91 9.90
N ASP A 217 6.01 -2.36 11.10
CA ASP A 217 5.84 -3.09 12.36
C ASP A 217 4.54 -2.72 13.09
N LEU A 218 3.67 -1.90 12.48
CA LEU A 218 2.42 -1.49 13.12
C LEU A 218 1.40 -2.64 13.12
N PRO A 219 0.61 -2.82 14.20
CA PRO A 219 -0.34 -3.92 14.29
C PRO A 219 -1.63 -3.62 13.49
N LEU A 220 -1.49 -3.48 12.17
CA LEU A 220 -2.57 -3.07 11.27
C LEU A 220 -3.74 -4.05 11.23
N VAL A 221 -3.50 -5.35 11.44
CA VAL A 221 -4.58 -6.35 11.51
C VAL A 221 -5.49 -6.07 12.70
N ASP A 222 -4.95 -5.59 13.83
CA ASP A 222 -5.73 -5.24 15.02
C ASP A 222 -6.55 -3.97 14.79
N PHE A 223 -5.97 -2.98 14.09
CA PHE A 223 -6.68 -1.78 13.65
C PHE A 223 -7.86 -2.14 12.73
N MET A 224 -7.61 -2.97 11.72
CA MET A 224 -8.65 -3.40 10.79
C MET A 224 -9.71 -4.28 11.45
N GLU A 225 -9.36 -5.09 12.45
CA GLU A 225 -10.35 -5.82 13.25
C GLU A 225 -11.27 -4.86 14.02
N ALA A 226 -10.71 -3.80 14.62
CA ALA A 226 -11.50 -2.79 15.29
C ALA A 226 -12.43 -2.05 14.31
N VAL A 227 -11.94 -1.68 13.13
CA VAL A 227 -12.75 -1.08 12.05
C VAL A 227 -13.86 -2.04 11.60
N GLN A 228 -13.54 -3.31 11.33
CA GLN A 228 -14.52 -4.32 10.90
C GLN A 228 -15.61 -4.54 11.95
N ALA A 229 -15.29 -4.40 13.25
CA ALA A 229 -16.28 -4.52 14.33
C ALA A 229 -17.37 -3.43 14.28
N THR A 230 -17.12 -2.29 13.65
CA THR A 230 -18.13 -1.23 13.45
C THR A 230 -19.12 -1.57 12.32
N ASN A 231 -18.83 -2.59 11.50
CA ASN A 231 -19.48 -2.87 10.21
C ASN A 231 -19.21 -1.81 9.12
N TYR A 232 -18.12 -1.05 9.25
CA TYR A 232 -17.67 -0.14 8.20
C TYR A 232 -17.45 -0.88 6.87
N ALA A 233 -18.03 -0.34 5.80
CA ALA A 233 -17.92 -0.89 4.44
C ALA A 233 -17.50 0.17 3.41
N GLY A 234 -17.06 1.34 3.86
CA GLY A 234 -16.67 2.47 3.01
C GLY A 234 -15.29 2.30 2.35
N PRO A 235 -14.71 3.42 1.88
CA PRO A 235 -13.38 3.43 1.29
C PRO A 235 -12.25 3.09 2.27
N LEU A 236 -11.46 2.07 1.91
CA LEU A 236 -10.20 1.70 2.55
C LEU A 236 -9.05 2.19 1.67
N SER A 237 -8.32 3.19 2.13
CA SER A 237 -7.32 3.89 1.33
C SER A 237 -5.92 3.74 1.90
N LEU A 238 -4.92 3.89 1.04
CA LEU A 238 -3.51 3.98 1.42
C LEU A 238 -3.05 5.43 1.36
N GLU A 239 -2.46 5.94 2.44
CA GLU A 239 -1.87 7.28 2.48
C GLU A 239 -0.43 7.21 2.99
N ILE A 240 0.53 7.22 2.06
CA ILE A 240 1.93 6.97 2.39
C ILE A 240 2.79 8.18 2.04
N PHE A 241 3.59 8.65 2.99
CA PHE A 241 4.67 9.59 2.74
C PHE A 241 5.99 8.87 2.96
N ASN A 242 6.68 8.54 1.86
CA ASN A 242 7.91 7.75 1.89
C ASN A 242 8.89 8.24 0.81
N ASP A 243 10.13 8.52 1.20
CA ASP A 243 11.13 9.05 0.28
C ASP A 243 11.62 8.01 -0.74
N GLN A 244 11.68 6.73 -0.37
CA GLN A 244 12.02 5.65 -1.31
C GLN A 244 10.93 5.48 -2.35
N PHE A 245 9.66 5.60 -1.96
CA PHE A 245 8.54 5.49 -2.92
C PHE A 245 8.52 6.68 -3.87
N ARG A 246 8.86 7.87 -3.37
CA ARG A 246 9.03 9.09 -4.20
C ARG A 246 10.13 8.94 -5.25
N ALA A 247 11.19 8.20 -4.94
CA ALA A 247 12.26 7.88 -5.89
C ALA A 247 11.98 6.63 -6.74
N GLY A 248 10.91 5.90 -6.42
CA GLY A 248 10.55 4.63 -7.05
C GLY A 248 9.74 4.78 -8.33
N SER A 249 9.52 3.64 -9.00
CA SER A 249 8.66 3.55 -10.18
C SER A 249 7.19 3.68 -9.80
N THR A 250 6.50 4.67 -10.39
CA THR A 250 5.05 4.93 -10.26
C THR A 250 4.22 3.64 -10.35
N ARG A 251 4.49 2.81 -11.38
CA ARG A 251 3.73 1.58 -11.65
C ARG A 251 3.99 0.50 -10.60
N ASN A 252 5.26 0.28 -10.22
CA ASN A 252 5.58 -0.75 -9.25
C ASN A 252 5.04 -0.40 -7.86
N VAL A 253 5.15 0.87 -7.45
CA VAL A 253 4.60 1.37 -6.18
C VAL A 253 3.07 1.20 -6.14
N ALA A 254 2.37 1.50 -7.24
CA ALA A 254 0.92 1.27 -7.33
C ALA A 254 0.56 -0.22 -7.17
N ILE A 255 1.30 -1.12 -7.83
CA ILE A 255 1.09 -2.56 -7.72
C ILE A 255 1.34 -3.04 -6.28
N ASP A 256 2.44 -2.60 -5.64
CA ASP A 256 2.74 -2.93 -4.25
C ASP A 256 1.67 -2.43 -3.28
N GLY A 257 1.09 -1.26 -3.55
CA GLY A 257 -0.07 -0.76 -2.83
C GLY A 257 -1.26 -1.73 -2.88
N VAL A 258 -1.69 -2.17 -4.07
CA VAL A 258 -2.78 -3.16 -4.20
C VAL A 258 -2.44 -4.47 -3.51
N ARG A 259 -1.22 -4.98 -3.69
CA ARG A 259 -0.73 -6.20 -3.03
C ARG A 259 -0.84 -6.11 -1.52
N SER A 260 -0.47 -4.98 -0.94
CA SER A 260 -0.50 -4.77 0.50
C SER A 260 -1.92 -4.79 1.08
N LEU A 261 -2.91 -4.25 0.34
CA LEU A 261 -4.32 -4.30 0.76
C LEU A 261 -4.87 -5.73 0.68
N ILE A 262 -4.55 -6.47 -0.39
CA ILE A 262 -4.90 -7.89 -0.50
C ILE A 262 -4.28 -8.67 0.66
N TYR A 263 -3.00 -8.44 0.95
CA TYR A 263 -2.29 -9.04 2.07
C TYR A 263 -2.95 -8.74 3.42
N LEU A 264 -3.17 -7.46 3.74
CA LEU A 264 -3.73 -7.02 5.01
C LEU A 264 -5.11 -7.63 5.28
N LEU A 265 -5.98 -7.61 4.29
CA LEU A 265 -7.33 -8.12 4.40
C LEU A 265 -7.38 -9.65 4.38
N ASP A 266 -6.43 -10.33 3.72
CA ASP A 266 -6.24 -11.78 3.84
C ASP A 266 -5.83 -12.17 5.27
N GLN A 267 -4.94 -11.40 5.91
CA GLN A 267 -4.59 -11.58 7.33
C GLN A 267 -5.78 -11.32 8.26
N LEU A 268 -6.56 -10.28 7.98
CA LEU A 268 -7.78 -10.00 8.72
C LEU A 268 -8.76 -11.18 8.63
N ARG A 269 -8.97 -11.73 7.42
CA ARG A 269 -9.82 -12.90 7.19
C ARG A 269 -9.33 -14.11 7.97
N GLU A 270 -8.02 -14.39 7.94
CA GLU A 270 -7.43 -15.50 8.72
C GLU A 270 -7.68 -15.31 10.23
N LYS A 271 -7.60 -14.07 10.73
CA LYS A 271 -7.81 -13.77 12.15
C LYS A 271 -9.28 -13.84 12.58
N THR A 272 -10.20 -13.31 11.77
CA THR A 272 -11.62 -13.14 12.17
C THR A 272 -12.56 -14.21 11.60
N GLY A 273 -12.12 -14.96 10.59
CA GLY A 273 -12.95 -15.88 9.82
C GLY A 273 -13.98 -15.19 8.92
N LYS A 274 -14.01 -13.85 8.86
CA LYS A 274 -14.96 -13.09 8.05
C LYS A 274 -14.30 -12.67 6.74
N ALA A 275 -14.89 -13.10 5.62
CA ALA A 275 -14.45 -12.69 4.30
C ALA A 275 -14.94 -11.28 3.98
N GLU A 276 -14.04 -10.45 3.46
CA GLU A 276 -14.41 -9.20 2.79
C GLU A 276 -14.87 -9.51 1.36
N SER A 277 -16.06 -9.06 0.99
CA SER A 277 -16.68 -9.37 -0.31
C SER A 277 -15.91 -8.84 -1.53
N SER A 278 -15.02 -7.88 -1.32
CA SER A 278 -14.25 -7.21 -2.38
C SER A 278 -12.96 -7.92 -2.77
N LEU A 279 -12.59 -9.03 -2.13
CA LEU A 279 -11.32 -9.71 -2.40
C LEU A 279 -11.48 -11.10 -3.03
N PRO A 280 -10.54 -11.50 -3.91
CA PRO A 280 -10.50 -12.87 -4.40
C PRO A 280 -10.26 -13.84 -3.22
N SER A 281 -10.90 -15.00 -3.29
CA SER A 281 -10.58 -16.08 -2.34
C SER A 281 -9.12 -16.49 -2.53
N MET A 282 -8.32 -16.31 -1.48
CA MET A 282 -6.89 -16.56 -1.50
C MET A 282 -6.61 -17.98 -1.03
N PRO A 283 -5.86 -18.79 -1.80
CA PRO A 283 -5.34 -20.06 -1.29
C PRO A 283 -4.54 -19.81 -0.01
N PRO A 284 -4.52 -20.76 0.93
CA PRO A 284 -3.70 -20.63 2.14
C PRO A 284 -2.22 -20.47 1.77
N ARG A 285 -1.45 -19.83 2.67
CA ARG A 285 0.00 -19.77 2.51
C ARG A 285 0.57 -21.18 2.53
N SER A 286 1.21 -21.57 1.43
CA SER A 286 1.92 -22.85 1.35
C SER A 286 3.13 -22.84 2.29
N ARG A 287 3.33 -23.92 3.04
CA ARG A 287 4.54 -24.08 3.86
C ARG A 287 5.73 -24.35 2.95
N CYS A 288 6.76 -23.50 3.04
CA CYS A 288 8.07 -23.80 2.47
C CYS A 288 8.76 -24.89 3.30
N LEU A 289 9.06 -26.02 2.66
CA LEU A 289 9.70 -27.18 3.28
C LEU A 289 11.23 -27.11 3.18
N GLY A 290 11.77 -26.19 2.39
CA GLY A 290 13.20 -25.96 2.24
C GLY A 290 13.56 -25.45 0.84
N MET A 291 14.87 -25.25 0.64
CA MET A 291 15.45 -24.96 -0.67
C MET A 291 15.70 -26.27 -1.41
N GLU A 292 15.07 -26.46 -2.56
CA GLU A 292 15.33 -27.60 -3.45
C GLU A 292 16.65 -27.38 -4.21
N PHE A 293 16.88 -26.18 -4.75
CA PHE A 293 18.14 -25.83 -5.41
C PHE A 293 18.43 -24.33 -5.43
N ILE A 294 19.70 -23.98 -5.62
CA ILE A 294 20.16 -22.62 -5.93
C ILE A 294 20.85 -22.65 -7.30
N GLU A 295 20.39 -21.85 -8.24
CA GLU A 295 20.93 -21.78 -9.60
C GLU A 295 21.78 -20.52 -9.80
N PHE A 296 23.01 -20.72 -10.26
CA PHE A 296 23.96 -19.70 -10.62
C PHE A 296 24.04 -19.55 -12.13
N ALA A 297 23.94 -18.32 -12.61
CA ALA A 297 24.30 -17.97 -13.98
C ALA A 297 25.79 -17.65 -14.03
N ALA A 298 26.54 -18.26 -14.96
CA ALA A 298 27.98 -18.07 -15.08
C ALA A 298 28.46 -18.33 -16.52
N ASP A 299 29.49 -17.64 -16.98
CA ASP A 299 30.22 -18.02 -18.20
C ASP A 299 31.16 -19.22 -17.97
N ASP A 300 31.87 -19.66 -19.02
CA ASP A 300 32.69 -20.89 -18.94
C ASP A 300 33.85 -20.73 -17.95
N GLN A 301 34.44 -19.53 -17.89
CA GLN A 301 35.55 -19.23 -16.98
C GLN A 301 35.08 -19.21 -15.53
N SER A 302 34.00 -18.49 -15.25
CA SER A 302 33.42 -18.37 -13.91
C SER A 302 32.83 -19.69 -13.43
N SER A 303 32.29 -20.51 -14.34
CA SER A 303 31.80 -21.86 -14.07
C SER A 303 32.89 -22.76 -13.53
N ALA A 304 34.10 -22.73 -14.13
CA ALA A 304 35.25 -23.47 -13.61
C ALA A 304 35.68 -22.97 -12.21
N GLY A 305 35.61 -21.65 -11.98
CA GLY A 305 35.86 -21.05 -10.66
C GLY A 305 34.87 -21.52 -9.59
N LEU A 306 33.57 -21.47 -9.90
CA LEU A 306 32.49 -21.95 -9.02
C LEU A 306 32.62 -23.46 -8.76
N ALA A 307 32.90 -24.26 -9.77
CA ALA A 307 33.12 -25.70 -9.63
C ALA A 307 34.28 -26.01 -8.67
N LYS A 308 35.41 -25.28 -8.78
CA LYS A 308 36.55 -25.41 -7.86
C LYS A 308 36.16 -25.02 -6.44
N LEU A 309 35.43 -23.92 -6.27
CA LEU A 309 34.94 -23.46 -4.97
C LEU A 309 34.01 -24.48 -4.33
N PHE A 310 33.01 -24.98 -5.06
CA PHE A 310 32.06 -25.97 -4.58
C PHE A 310 32.77 -27.27 -4.18
N GLY A 311 33.73 -27.73 -4.97
CA GLY A 311 34.57 -28.88 -4.63
C GLY A 311 35.37 -28.66 -3.33
N ALA A 312 35.96 -27.48 -3.14
CA ALA A 312 36.69 -27.14 -1.91
C ALA A 312 35.77 -27.05 -0.68
N LEU A 313 34.50 -26.66 -0.86
CA LEU A 313 33.46 -26.70 0.18
C LEU A 313 32.90 -28.12 0.44
N GLY A 314 33.37 -29.12 -0.31
CA GLY A 314 32.99 -30.53 -0.14
C GLY A 314 31.73 -30.95 -0.91
N PHE A 315 31.26 -30.15 -1.87
CA PHE A 315 30.23 -30.57 -2.81
C PHE A 315 30.82 -31.51 -3.85
N ARG A 316 30.07 -32.54 -4.23
CA ARG A 316 30.41 -33.42 -5.36
C ARG A 316 29.62 -33.05 -6.59
N ASN A 317 30.24 -33.11 -7.77
CA ASN A 317 29.52 -33.03 -9.03
C ASN A 317 28.61 -34.27 -9.15
N ALA A 318 27.30 -34.04 -9.09
CA ALA A 318 26.27 -35.07 -9.09
C ALA A 318 25.80 -35.44 -10.51
N GLY A 319 26.13 -34.61 -11.50
CA GLY A 319 25.75 -34.84 -12.88
C GLY A 319 25.72 -33.58 -13.73
N ARG A 320 25.67 -33.80 -15.04
CA ARG A 320 25.47 -32.78 -16.06
C ARG A 320 24.09 -32.97 -16.68
N HIS A 321 23.44 -31.88 -17.05
CA HIS A 321 22.18 -31.91 -17.78
C HIS A 321 22.36 -32.59 -19.14
N LYS A 322 21.32 -33.29 -19.62
CA LYS A 322 21.41 -34.12 -20.83
C LYS A 322 21.65 -33.33 -22.11
N SER A 323 21.07 -32.13 -22.18
CA SER A 323 21.01 -31.28 -23.38
C SER A 323 21.58 -29.87 -23.19
N LYS A 324 21.81 -29.44 -21.95
CA LYS A 324 22.16 -28.05 -21.59
C LYS A 324 23.51 -28.02 -20.89
N GLN A 325 24.20 -26.88 -20.96
CA GLN A 325 25.43 -26.57 -20.25
C GLN A 325 25.17 -26.27 -18.77
N VAL A 326 24.57 -27.25 -18.10
CA VAL A 326 24.17 -27.14 -16.70
C VAL A 326 24.81 -28.29 -15.92
N THR A 327 25.43 -27.97 -14.79
CA THR A 327 25.98 -28.98 -13.86
C THR A 327 25.33 -28.86 -12.50
N ARG A 328 25.06 -30.01 -11.87
CA ARG A 328 24.51 -30.09 -10.53
C ARG A 328 25.59 -30.54 -9.56
N TRP A 329 25.71 -29.81 -8.45
CA TRP A 329 26.61 -30.10 -7.35
C TRP A 329 25.77 -30.38 -6.09
N THR A 330 26.16 -31.39 -5.32
CA THR A 330 25.40 -31.79 -4.14
C THR A 330 26.27 -32.07 -2.93
N GLN A 331 25.75 -31.74 -1.76
CA GLN A 331 26.30 -32.10 -0.45
C GLN A 331 25.12 -32.29 0.51
N GLY A 332 24.93 -33.53 0.99
CA GLY A 332 23.74 -33.87 1.77
C GLY A 332 22.45 -33.57 0.99
N GLY A 333 21.56 -32.77 1.58
CA GLY A 333 20.32 -32.31 0.96
C GLY A 333 20.43 -31.04 0.12
N VAL A 334 21.61 -30.43 0.00
CA VAL A 334 21.81 -29.16 -0.74
C VAL A 334 22.12 -29.44 -2.21
N ASN A 335 21.47 -28.68 -3.10
CA ASN A 335 21.73 -28.72 -4.54
C ASN A 335 22.12 -27.33 -5.04
N LEU A 336 23.30 -27.24 -5.67
CA LEU A 336 23.75 -26.06 -6.39
C LEU A 336 23.79 -26.39 -7.87
N VAL A 337 23.27 -25.50 -8.69
CA VAL A 337 23.20 -25.64 -10.14
C VAL A 337 24.05 -24.54 -10.76
N ILE A 338 25.02 -24.90 -11.60
CA ILE A 338 25.77 -23.93 -12.40
C ILE A 338 25.22 -24.02 -13.82
N ASN A 339 24.63 -22.93 -14.30
CA ASN A 339 24.08 -22.80 -15.64
C ASN A 339 24.98 -21.87 -16.48
N SER A 340 25.60 -22.46 -17.50
CA SER A 340 26.52 -21.79 -18.44
C SER A 340 26.02 -21.83 -19.87
N GLU A 341 24.70 -21.94 -20.06
CA GLU A 341 24.08 -21.77 -21.37
C GLU A 341 24.42 -20.40 -21.96
N LYS A 342 24.57 -20.36 -23.29
CA LYS A 342 24.89 -19.14 -24.05
C LYS A 342 23.65 -18.39 -24.53
N GLU A 343 22.47 -18.93 -24.28
CA GLU A 343 21.19 -18.36 -24.64
C GLU A 343 20.17 -18.58 -23.51
N GLY A 344 19.03 -17.89 -23.58
CA GLY A 344 17.95 -18.03 -22.60
C GLY A 344 18.16 -17.24 -21.31
N PHE A 345 17.33 -17.53 -20.31
CA PHE A 345 17.20 -16.72 -19.10
C PHE A 345 18.52 -16.56 -18.31
N ALA A 346 19.20 -17.66 -18.00
CA ALA A 346 20.43 -17.62 -17.22
C ALA A 346 21.51 -16.81 -17.92
N HIS A 347 21.62 -16.93 -19.25
CA HIS A 347 22.55 -16.12 -20.04
C HIS A 347 22.22 -14.63 -19.94
N SER A 348 20.96 -14.23 -20.17
CA SER A 348 20.54 -12.83 -20.05
C SER A 348 20.77 -12.27 -18.63
N HIS A 349 20.57 -13.10 -17.60
CA HIS A 349 20.85 -12.71 -16.21
C HIS A 349 22.35 -12.50 -15.98
N TYR A 350 23.21 -13.39 -16.52
CA TYR A 350 24.67 -13.24 -16.46
C TYR A 350 25.14 -11.95 -17.16
N ILE A 351 24.61 -11.64 -18.35
CA ILE A 351 24.97 -10.41 -19.06
C ILE A 351 24.64 -9.15 -18.24
N THR A 352 23.57 -9.19 -17.45
CA THR A 352 23.10 -8.04 -16.66
C THR A 352 23.81 -7.92 -15.32
N HIS A 353 24.08 -9.04 -14.64
CA HIS A 353 24.51 -9.06 -13.24
C HIS A 353 25.89 -9.70 -13.02
N GLY A 354 26.51 -10.27 -14.06
CA GLY A 354 27.66 -11.14 -13.93
C GLY A 354 27.33 -12.47 -13.24
N THR A 355 28.37 -13.15 -12.75
CA THR A 355 28.25 -14.43 -12.06
C THR A 355 27.47 -14.28 -10.75
N SER A 356 26.25 -14.80 -10.70
CA SER A 356 25.28 -14.52 -9.64
C SER A 356 24.21 -15.60 -9.53
N VAL A 357 23.47 -15.61 -8.42
CA VAL A 357 22.27 -16.45 -8.28
C VAL A 357 21.17 -15.88 -9.17
N CYS A 358 20.73 -16.67 -10.15
CA CYS A 358 19.67 -16.27 -11.09
C CYS A 358 18.32 -16.92 -10.77
N ALA A 359 18.31 -18.04 -10.04
CA ALA A 359 17.07 -18.66 -9.61
C ALA A 359 17.19 -19.48 -8.32
N LEU A 360 16.05 -19.64 -7.65
CA LEU A 360 15.87 -20.44 -6.45
C LEU A 360 14.72 -21.42 -6.64
N GLY A 361 14.92 -22.69 -6.27
CA GLY A 361 13.86 -23.69 -6.20
C GLY A 361 13.37 -23.84 -4.77
N LEU A 362 12.12 -23.48 -4.50
CA LEU A 362 11.49 -23.66 -3.20
C LEU A 362 10.67 -24.94 -3.20
N LYS A 363 10.93 -25.82 -2.24
CA LYS A 363 10.10 -26.99 -2.01
C LYS A 363 8.85 -26.57 -1.24
N VAL A 364 7.68 -26.76 -1.84
CA VAL A 364 6.40 -26.31 -1.28
C VAL A 364 5.40 -27.45 -1.17
N GLN A 365 4.44 -27.35 -0.25
CA GLN A 365 3.44 -28.41 -0.10
C GLN A 365 2.54 -28.57 -1.33
N ASN A 366 2.22 -27.46 -2.00
CA ASN A 366 1.40 -27.47 -3.21
C ASN A 366 1.86 -26.35 -4.18
N ALA A 367 2.56 -26.73 -5.24
CA ALA A 367 3.08 -25.79 -6.23
C ALA A 367 1.97 -25.02 -6.99
N ALA A 368 0.84 -25.69 -7.27
CA ALA A 368 -0.27 -25.09 -8.01
C ALA A 368 -0.97 -23.99 -7.19
N GLU A 369 -1.28 -24.27 -5.93
CA GLU A 369 -1.85 -23.27 -5.01
C GLU A 369 -0.86 -22.14 -4.71
N THR A 370 0.43 -22.44 -4.62
CA THR A 370 1.48 -21.42 -4.43
C THR A 370 1.53 -20.45 -5.62
N LEU A 371 1.50 -20.97 -6.85
CA LEU A 371 1.44 -20.13 -8.05
C LEU A 371 0.12 -19.34 -8.15
N ASP A 372 -1.02 -19.96 -7.83
CA ASP A 372 -2.31 -19.26 -7.82
C ASP A 372 -2.33 -18.11 -6.81
N ARG A 373 -1.80 -18.33 -5.60
CA ARG A 373 -1.65 -17.28 -4.60
C ARG A 373 -0.73 -16.15 -5.07
N ALA A 374 0.42 -16.48 -5.67
CA ALA A 374 1.34 -15.48 -6.21
C ALA A 374 0.67 -14.61 -7.29
N LYS A 375 -0.06 -15.23 -8.22
CA LYS A 375 -0.85 -14.50 -9.25
C LYS A 375 -1.89 -13.56 -8.65
N LYS A 376 -2.61 -14.00 -7.62
CA LYS A 376 -3.59 -13.16 -6.91
C LYS A 376 -2.94 -12.02 -6.14
N LEU A 377 -1.67 -12.16 -5.78
CA LEU A 377 -0.80 -11.07 -5.29
C LEU A 377 -0.10 -10.34 -6.45
N HIS A 378 -0.61 -10.41 -7.67
CA HIS A 378 -0.07 -9.69 -8.84
C HIS A 378 1.41 -9.99 -9.13
N ASP A 379 1.95 -11.15 -8.70
CA ASP A 379 3.26 -11.58 -9.19
C ASP A 379 3.18 -12.03 -10.64
N THR A 380 4.30 -11.86 -11.35
CA THR A 380 4.41 -12.22 -12.77
C THR A 380 4.82 -13.68 -12.91
N PRO A 381 3.94 -14.58 -13.40
CA PRO A 381 4.31 -15.96 -13.67
C PRO A 381 5.37 -16.03 -14.76
N PHE A 382 6.27 -17.00 -14.63
CA PHE A 382 7.26 -17.30 -15.63
C PHE A 382 7.05 -18.71 -16.17
N ARG A 383 7.14 -18.85 -17.49
CA ARG A 383 7.20 -20.13 -18.19
C ARG A 383 8.28 -20.05 -19.25
N GLN A 384 9.02 -21.13 -19.40
CA GLN A 384 9.98 -21.32 -20.49
C GLN A 384 9.68 -22.63 -21.20
N ALA A 385 10.04 -22.70 -22.48
CA ALA A 385 9.91 -23.95 -23.23
C ALA A 385 10.80 -25.03 -22.60
N VAL A 386 10.21 -26.20 -22.37
CA VAL A 386 10.91 -27.38 -21.84
C VAL A 386 11.18 -28.37 -22.96
N GLY A 387 12.38 -28.94 -22.99
CA GLY A 387 12.76 -29.99 -23.93
C GLY A 387 12.08 -31.33 -23.59
N PRO A 388 12.12 -32.32 -24.51
CA PRO A 388 11.59 -33.65 -24.24
C PRO A 388 12.20 -34.28 -22.98
N GLY A 389 11.35 -34.63 -22.00
CA GLY A 389 11.76 -35.23 -20.73
C GLY A 389 12.24 -34.23 -19.66
N GLU A 390 12.14 -32.93 -19.90
CA GLU A 390 12.31 -31.88 -18.88
C GLU A 390 10.98 -31.62 -18.15
N LEU A 391 11.06 -31.29 -16.85
CA LEU A 391 9.89 -30.96 -16.04
C LEU A 391 9.47 -29.49 -16.28
N GLU A 392 8.19 -29.26 -16.50
CA GLU A 392 7.62 -27.90 -16.44
C GLU A 392 7.37 -27.53 -14.97
N ILE A 393 8.26 -26.75 -14.39
CA ILE A 393 8.18 -26.30 -12.99
C ILE A 393 7.54 -24.90 -12.95
N PRO A 394 6.43 -24.71 -12.21
CA PRO A 394 5.84 -23.40 -11.98
C PRO A 394 6.85 -22.40 -11.41
N ALA A 395 6.87 -21.17 -11.93
CA ALA A 395 7.76 -20.12 -11.43
C ALA A 395 7.12 -18.74 -11.46
N VAL A 396 7.68 -17.83 -10.69
CA VAL A 396 7.41 -16.39 -10.73
C VAL A 396 8.72 -15.60 -10.84
N ARG A 397 8.63 -14.36 -11.32
CA ARG A 397 9.76 -13.42 -11.27
C ARG A 397 9.97 -12.94 -9.83
N GLY A 398 11.17 -13.15 -9.31
CA GLY A 398 11.63 -12.61 -8.04
C GLY A 398 12.28 -11.23 -8.16
N LEU A 399 12.85 -10.77 -7.04
CA LEU A 399 13.58 -9.50 -6.98
C LEU A 399 14.83 -9.54 -7.88
N GLY A 400 15.19 -8.38 -8.43
CA GLY A 400 16.34 -8.25 -9.35
C GLY A 400 16.17 -9.00 -10.68
N GLY A 401 14.96 -9.49 -10.99
CA GLY A 401 14.71 -10.26 -12.21
C GLY A 401 15.09 -11.74 -12.11
N SER A 402 15.43 -12.23 -10.90
CA SER A 402 15.63 -13.65 -10.62
C SER A 402 14.34 -14.47 -10.79
N LEU A 403 14.42 -15.79 -10.73
CA LEU A 403 13.27 -16.69 -10.74
C LEU A 403 13.11 -17.43 -9.41
N ILE A 404 11.86 -17.62 -9.00
CA ILE A 404 11.49 -18.49 -7.89
C ILE A 404 10.63 -19.61 -8.45
N TYR A 405 11.16 -20.83 -8.42
CA TYR A 405 10.47 -22.05 -8.82
C TYR A 405 9.77 -22.70 -7.63
N PHE A 406 8.60 -23.28 -7.86
CA PHE A 406 7.83 -24.03 -6.86
C PHE A 406 7.88 -25.52 -7.18
N VAL A 407 8.58 -26.29 -6.33
CA VAL A 407 8.84 -27.74 -6.49
C VAL A 407 8.01 -28.56 -5.52
#